data_AF-A0A2V1K3D2-F1
#
_entry.id   AF-A0A2V1K3D2-F1
#
_cell.length_a   1.000
_cell.length_b   1.000
_cell.length_c   1.000
_cell.angle_alpha   90.00
_cell.angle_beta   90.00
_cell.angle_gamma   90.00
#
_symmetry.space_group_name_H-M   'P 1'
#
loop_
_entity.id
_entity.type
_entity.pdbx_description
1 polymer ?
#
loop_
_entity_poly.entity_id
_entity_poly.type
_entity_poly.pdbx_seq_one_letter_code
_entity_poly.pdbx_strand_id
1 'polypeptide(L)'
;MISKIQVLLSAIFIVAAIPAGSAQAYSLDPESATEAYAIMRNMQGLATYCVRKGYLTQESIEHANTLTASLERWQPDKSGGDAAQAYGAKGFLLETRQPIKQNSEGLSEAEWCQQAAHGWAMWAVLDGVQIGPE
;
A
#
# COMPACT_ATOMS: atom_id res chain seq x y z
N MET A 1 15.97 4.83 -32.15
CA MET A 1 16.57 4.21 -30.95
C MET A 1 16.01 4.92 -29.74
N ILE A 2 15.00 4.34 -29.11
CA ILE A 2 14.32 4.92 -27.94
C ILE A 2 15.14 4.51 -26.71
N SER A 3 15.56 5.51 -25.92
CA SER A 3 16.43 5.33 -24.77
C SER A 3 15.74 4.47 -23.71
N LYS A 4 16.45 3.47 -23.17
CA LYS A 4 15.97 2.50 -22.17
C LYS A 4 15.52 3.15 -20.84
N ILE A 5 15.73 4.44 -20.67
CA ILE A 5 15.31 5.24 -19.50
C ILE A 5 13.84 5.68 -19.61
N GLN A 6 13.25 5.69 -20.81
CA GLN A 6 11.88 6.18 -21.03
C GLN A 6 10.78 5.18 -20.65
N VAL A 7 11.11 3.91 -20.42
CA VAL A 7 10.13 2.85 -20.04
C VAL A 7 9.98 2.71 -18.52
N LEU A 8 10.89 3.30 -17.73
CA LEU A 8 10.90 3.21 -16.26
C LEU A 8 9.89 4.13 -15.55
N LEU A 9 9.02 4.84 -16.29
CA LEU A 9 8.03 5.78 -15.75
C LEU A 9 6.57 5.36 -15.99
N SER A 10 6.33 4.14 -16.50
CA SER A 10 4.99 3.68 -16.88
C SER A 10 4.66 2.31 -16.27
N ALA A 11 4.75 2.20 -14.95
CA ALA A 11 3.95 1.25 -14.18
C ALA A 11 3.16 2.07 -13.15
N ILE A 12 2.30 2.92 -13.70
CA ILE A 12 1.17 3.50 -13.01
C ILE A 12 0.33 2.29 -12.57
N PHE A 13 0.40 1.91 -11.29
CA PHE A 13 -0.82 1.49 -10.60
C PHE A 13 -1.85 2.54 -10.97
N ILE A 14 -3.01 2.14 -11.50
CA ILE A 14 -4.10 3.06 -11.83
C ILE A 14 -4.59 3.71 -10.54
N VAL A 15 -3.83 4.67 -10.03
CA VAL A 15 -4.31 5.83 -9.33
C VAL A 15 -4.87 6.65 -10.45
N ALA A 16 -6.20 6.76 -10.52
CA ALA A 16 -6.85 7.74 -11.36
C ALA A 16 -6.06 9.05 -11.25
N ALA A 17 -5.59 9.58 -12.39
CA ALA A 17 -4.88 10.84 -12.42
C ALA A 17 -5.69 11.89 -11.65
N ILE A 18 -5.24 12.27 -10.46
CA ILE A 18 -5.80 13.40 -9.72
C ILE A 18 -5.06 14.62 -10.29
N PRO A 19 -5.70 15.44 -11.15
CA PRO A 19 -5.10 16.72 -11.50
C PRO A 19 -4.87 17.50 -10.20
N ALA A 20 -3.66 18.01 -10.02
CA ALA A 20 -3.27 18.95 -8.97
C ALA A 20 -4.08 20.25 -9.13
N GLY A 21 -5.32 20.21 -8.69
CA GLY A 21 -6.34 21.19 -9.06
C GLY A 21 -7.71 20.83 -8.52
N SER A 22 -7.77 20.39 -7.26
CA SER A 22 -8.88 20.59 -6.32
C SER A 22 -8.62 19.71 -5.11
N ALA A 23 -8.57 20.30 -3.93
CA ALA A 23 -8.79 19.57 -2.68
C ALA A 23 -10.27 19.14 -2.67
N GLN A 24 -10.62 18.17 -3.50
CA GLN A 24 -11.83 17.39 -3.27
C GLN A 24 -11.52 16.56 -2.04
N ALA A 25 -12.18 16.87 -0.93
CA ALA A 25 -12.24 15.96 0.19
C ALA A 25 -12.80 14.64 -0.36
N TYR A 26 -11.91 13.67 -0.60
CA TYR A 26 -12.30 12.30 -0.92
C TYR A 26 -13.10 11.79 0.28
N SER A 27 -14.41 11.91 0.21
CA SER A 27 -15.30 11.17 1.08
C SER A 27 -15.37 9.77 0.49
N LEU A 28 -14.59 8.85 1.04
CA LEU A 28 -14.85 7.43 0.85
C LEU A 28 -16.21 7.13 1.46
N ASP A 29 -17.08 6.46 0.72
CA ASP A 29 -18.26 5.85 1.34
C ASP A 29 -17.82 4.74 2.31
N PRO A 30 -18.68 4.32 3.26
CA PRO A 30 -18.31 3.35 4.29
C PRO A 30 -17.84 1.99 3.75
N GLU A 31 -18.35 1.55 2.59
CA GLU A 31 -17.95 0.30 1.95
C GLU A 31 -16.53 0.43 1.40
N SER A 32 -16.26 1.50 0.64
CA SER A 32 -14.92 1.80 0.14
C SER A 32 -13.90 1.99 1.27
N ALA A 33 -14.29 2.61 2.40
CA ALA A 33 -13.44 2.75 3.57
C ALA A 33 -13.10 1.39 4.21
N THR A 34 -14.08 0.48 4.27
CA THR A 34 -13.91 -0.89 4.79
C THR A 34 -12.97 -1.72 3.90
N GLU A 35 -13.14 -1.64 2.58
CA GLU A 35 -12.24 -2.30 1.63
C GLU A 35 -10.80 -1.76 1.74
N ALA A 36 -10.66 -0.44 1.75
CA ALA A 36 -9.36 0.22 1.92
C ALA A 36 -8.69 -0.21 3.24
N TYR A 37 -9.44 -0.29 4.33
CA TYR A 37 -8.92 -0.74 5.62
C TYR A 37 -8.40 -2.18 5.53
N ALA A 38 -9.13 -3.10 4.92
CA ALA A 38 -8.69 -4.47 4.72
C ALA A 38 -7.41 -4.55 3.86
N ILE A 39 -7.32 -3.77 2.79
CA ILE A 39 -6.12 -3.69 1.94
C ILE A 39 -4.91 -3.18 2.73
N MET A 40 -5.05 -2.11 3.52
CA MET A 40 -3.94 -1.57 4.30
C MET A 40 -3.48 -2.55 5.40
N ARG A 41 -4.42 -3.27 6.03
CA ARG A 41 -4.08 -4.37 6.95
C ARG A 41 -3.35 -5.50 6.24
N ASN A 42 -3.73 -5.85 5.02
CA ASN A 42 -3.00 -6.81 4.19
C ASN A 42 -1.56 -6.34 3.90
N MET A 43 -1.35 -5.06 3.60
CA MET A 43 -0.02 -4.47 3.41
C MET A 43 0.86 -4.57 4.66
N GLN A 44 0.32 -4.33 5.86
CA GLN A 44 1.06 -4.55 7.11
C GLN A 44 1.51 -6.00 7.29
N GLY A 45 0.64 -6.94 6.91
CA GLY A 45 0.98 -8.35 6.84
C GLY A 45 2.13 -8.62 5.87
N LEU A 46 2.08 -8.03 4.68
CA LEU A 46 3.11 -8.18 3.64
C LEU A 46 4.45 -7.56 4.07
N ALA A 47 4.44 -6.42 4.79
CA ALA A 47 5.64 -5.86 5.41
C ALA A 47 6.28 -6.86 6.39
N THR A 48 5.46 -7.47 7.25
CA THR A 48 5.91 -8.53 8.18
C THR A 48 6.47 -9.74 7.45
N TYR A 49 5.84 -10.14 6.34
CA TYR A 49 6.34 -11.21 5.48
C TYR A 49 7.73 -10.88 4.94
N CYS A 50 7.91 -9.70 4.35
CA CYS A 50 9.18 -9.26 3.75
C CYS A 50 10.31 -9.13 4.79
N VAL A 51 10.01 -8.64 6.00
CA VAL A 51 10.96 -8.59 7.12
C VAL A 51 11.37 -10.00 7.56
N ARG A 52 10.42 -10.91 7.75
CA ARG A 52 10.70 -12.31 8.15
C ARG A 52 11.57 -13.03 7.12
N LYS A 53 11.46 -12.67 5.84
CA LYS A 53 12.26 -13.24 4.74
C LYS A 53 13.66 -12.61 4.64
N GLY A 54 13.93 -11.55 5.41
CA GLY A 54 15.22 -10.85 5.42
C GLY A 54 15.38 -9.85 4.27
N TYR A 55 14.29 -9.47 3.58
CA TYR A 55 14.35 -8.53 2.47
C TYR A 55 14.22 -7.08 2.91
N LEU A 56 13.60 -6.82 4.06
CA LEU A 56 13.35 -5.49 4.62
C LEU A 56 13.71 -5.43 6.11
N THR A 57 13.69 -4.22 6.66
CA THR A 57 13.89 -3.92 8.09
C THR A 57 12.56 -3.67 8.80
N GLN A 58 12.59 -3.66 10.13
CA GLN A 58 11.42 -3.39 10.97
C GLN A 58 10.77 -2.03 10.69
N GLU A 59 11.56 -1.03 10.26
CA GLU A 59 11.09 0.30 9.84
C GLU A 59 10.04 0.23 8.72
N SER A 60 10.11 -0.77 7.82
CA SER A 60 9.11 -0.95 6.77
C SER A 60 7.72 -1.31 7.33
N ILE A 61 7.67 -1.98 8.48
CA ILE A 61 6.42 -2.27 9.18
C ILE A 61 5.84 -0.99 9.79
N GLU A 62 6.69 -0.10 10.31
CA GLU A 62 6.25 1.19 10.86
C GLU A 62 5.62 2.06 9.77
N HIS A 63 6.26 2.17 8.60
CA HIS A 63 5.67 2.86 7.45
C HIS A 63 4.31 2.27 7.01
N ALA A 64 4.20 0.94 6.97
CA ALA A 64 2.92 0.29 6.64
C ALA A 64 1.83 0.49 7.71
N ASN A 65 2.22 0.70 8.98
CA ASN A 65 1.27 0.98 10.05
C ASN A 65 0.64 2.36 9.95
N THR A 66 1.42 3.38 9.55
CA THR A 66 0.95 4.77 9.37
C THR A 66 -0.25 4.85 8.41
N LEU A 67 -0.22 4.07 7.32
CA LEU A 67 -1.27 4.03 6.29
C LEU A 67 -2.68 3.71 6.84
N THR A 68 -2.77 2.80 7.80
CA THR A 68 -4.08 2.38 8.34
C THR A 68 -4.65 3.42 9.29
N ALA A 69 -3.79 4.15 10.02
CA ALA A 69 -4.23 5.20 10.93
C ALA A 69 -4.95 6.33 10.18
N SER A 70 -4.50 6.66 8.96
CA SER A 70 -5.13 7.68 8.11
C SER A 70 -6.57 7.32 7.75
N LEU A 71 -6.91 6.03 7.67
CA LEU A 71 -8.26 5.56 7.32
C LEU A 71 -9.30 5.70 8.45
N GLU A 72 -8.86 5.91 9.68
CA GLU A 72 -9.74 5.95 10.87
C GLU A 72 -10.79 7.06 10.79
N ARG A 73 -10.50 8.19 10.12
CA ARG A 73 -11.42 9.31 9.97
C ARG A 73 -12.72 8.97 9.21
N TRP A 74 -12.71 7.89 8.42
CA TRP A 74 -13.89 7.42 7.67
C TRP A 74 -14.64 6.29 8.38
N GLN A 75 -14.26 5.94 9.62
CA GLN A 75 -14.91 4.93 10.45
C GLN A 75 -15.17 3.60 9.70
N PRO A 76 -14.12 2.96 9.13
CA PRO A 76 -14.28 1.71 8.40
C PRO A 76 -14.74 0.58 9.32
N ASP A 77 -15.46 -0.41 8.77
CA ASP A 77 -15.62 -1.67 9.48
C ASP A 77 -14.27 -2.39 9.55
N LYS A 78 -13.87 -2.75 10.78
CA LYS A 78 -12.58 -3.37 11.07
C LYS A 78 -12.64 -4.89 11.16
N SER A 79 -13.84 -5.47 11.09
CA SER A 79 -14.10 -6.90 11.36
C SER A 79 -13.23 -7.84 10.52
N GLY A 80 -12.91 -7.47 9.27
CA GLY A 80 -12.06 -8.25 8.36
C GLY A 80 -10.56 -7.97 8.45
N GLY A 81 -10.12 -6.95 9.20
CA GLY A 81 -8.75 -6.44 9.17
C GLY A 81 -7.71 -7.46 9.63
N ASP A 82 -7.97 -8.20 10.70
CA ASP A 82 -7.01 -9.18 11.24
C ASP A 82 -6.86 -10.38 10.31
N ALA A 83 -7.94 -10.81 9.65
CA ALA A 83 -7.87 -11.85 8.62
C ALA A 83 -7.06 -11.38 7.41
N ALA A 84 -7.24 -10.13 6.97
CA ALA A 84 -6.48 -9.55 5.86
C ALA A 84 -4.98 -9.42 6.19
N GLN A 85 -4.63 -8.97 7.41
CA GLN A 85 -3.25 -8.93 7.87
C GLN A 85 -2.63 -10.33 7.94
N ALA A 86 -3.35 -11.30 8.49
CA ALA A 86 -2.88 -12.69 8.54
C ALA A 86 -2.68 -13.28 7.14
N TYR A 87 -3.52 -12.90 6.17
CA TYR A 87 -3.35 -13.28 4.77
C TYR A 87 -2.08 -12.67 4.15
N GLY A 88 -1.84 -11.39 4.40
CA GLY A 88 -0.63 -10.68 3.96
C GLY A 88 0.63 -11.25 4.59
N ALA A 89 0.58 -11.62 5.88
CA ALA A 89 1.69 -12.24 6.59
C ALA A 89 2.12 -13.60 6.01
N LYS A 90 1.24 -14.25 5.21
CA LYS A 90 1.53 -15.46 4.44
C LYS A 90 2.12 -15.17 3.05
N GLY A 91 2.24 -13.89 2.65
CA GLY A 91 2.79 -13.46 1.36
C GLY A 91 1.75 -13.37 0.25
N PHE A 92 0.47 -13.17 0.58
CA PHE A 92 -0.62 -13.08 -0.38
C PHE A 92 -1.24 -11.68 -0.44
N LEU A 93 -1.52 -11.23 -1.66
CA LEU A 93 -2.19 -9.97 -1.94
C LEU A 93 -3.71 -10.19 -1.87
N LEU A 94 -4.39 -9.34 -1.09
CA LEU A 94 -5.84 -9.44 -0.91
C LEU A 94 -6.59 -9.19 -2.22
N GLU A 95 -6.17 -8.17 -2.97
CA GLU A 95 -6.85 -7.67 -4.18
C GLU A 95 -6.88 -8.72 -5.31
N THR A 96 -5.73 -9.35 -5.59
CA THR A 96 -5.61 -10.38 -6.64
C THR A 96 -5.85 -11.79 -6.13
N ARG A 97 -5.88 -11.97 -4.80
CA ARG A 97 -5.91 -13.27 -4.11
C ARG A 97 -4.77 -14.21 -4.52
N GLN A 98 -3.66 -13.65 -5.01
CA GLN A 98 -2.49 -14.40 -5.44
C GLN A 98 -1.30 -14.18 -4.48
N PRO A 99 -0.36 -15.13 -4.40
CA PRO A 99 0.91 -14.89 -3.75
C PRO A 99 1.69 -13.81 -4.50
N ILE A 100 2.52 -13.04 -3.78
CA ILE A 100 3.36 -11.97 -4.36
C ILE A 100 4.09 -12.44 -5.62
N LYS A 101 4.67 -13.66 -5.60
CA LYS A 101 5.41 -14.23 -6.73
C LYS A 101 4.62 -14.33 -8.04
N GLN A 102 3.30 -14.43 -7.98
CA GLN A 102 2.45 -14.53 -9.17
C GLN A 102 1.98 -13.16 -9.66
N ASN A 103 2.04 -12.14 -8.79
CA ASN A 103 1.63 -10.77 -9.10
C ASN A 103 2.81 -9.78 -9.09
N SER A 104 4.05 -10.28 -9.20
CA SER A 104 5.25 -9.45 -9.11
C SER A 104 5.65 -8.83 -10.44
N GLU A 105 4.85 -8.99 -11.50
CA GLU A 105 5.11 -8.44 -12.85
C GLU A 105 6.53 -8.77 -13.39
N GLY A 106 7.05 -9.94 -13.02
CA GLY A 106 8.39 -10.40 -13.41
C GLY A 106 9.50 -10.02 -12.43
N LEU A 107 9.21 -9.30 -11.35
CA LEU A 107 10.14 -9.05 -10.26
C LEU A 107 10.36 -10.30 -9.41
N SER A 108 11.57 -10.43 -8.85
CA SER A 108 11.80 -11.34 -7.74
C SER A 108 11.04 -10.90 -6.50
N GLU A 109 10.86 -11.82 -5.55
CA GLU A 109 10.19 -11.52 -4.28
C GLU A 109 10.90 -10.42 -3.47
N ALA A 110 12.24 -10.38 -3.52
CA ALA A 110 13.03 -9.33 -2.88
C ALA A 110 12.81 -7.96 -3.54
N GLU A 111 12.85 -7.90 -4.87
CA GLU A 111 12.61 -6.65 -5.62
C GLU A 111 11.20 -6.13 -5.41
N TRP A 112 10.20 -7.02 -5.39
CA TRP A 112 8.83 -6.65 -5.05
C TRP A 112 8.74 -6.06 -3.64
N CYS A 113 9.35 -6.70 -2.64
CA CYS A 113 9.36 -6.20 -1.27
C CYS A 113 10.00 -4.81 -1.17
N GLN A 114 11.11 -4.58 -1.87
CA GLN A 114 11.78 -3.27 -1.91
C GLN A 114 10.91 -2.19 -2.57
N GLN A 115 10.26 -2.53 -3.68
CA GLN A 115 9.34 -1.62 -4.36
C GLN A 115 8.13 -1.28 -3.48
N ALA A 116 7.54 -2.26 -2.82
CA ALA A 116 6.42 -2.06 -1.89
C ALA A 116 6.83 -1.17 -0.70
N ALA A 117 8.01 -1.41 -0.12
CA ALA A 117 8.53 -0.59 0.98
C ALA A 117 8.73 0.87 0.60
N HIS A 118 9.23 1.14 -0.60
CA HIS A 118 9.33 2.50 -1.12
C HIS A 118 7.96 3.17 -1.23
N GLY A 119 6.95 2.44 -1.71
CA GLY A 119 5.57 2.92 -1.76
C GLY A 119 5.00 3.27 -0.39
N TRP A 120 5.17 2.39 0.61
CA TRP A 120 4.70 2.63 1.98
C TRP A 120 5.38 3.84 2.62
N ALA A 121 6.71 3.99 2.45
CA ALA A 121 7.45 5.12 2.98
C ALA A 121 7.02 6.45 2.34
N MET A 122 6.85 6.48 1.01
CA MET A 122 6.38 7.66 0.29
C MET A 122 5.00 8.11 0.79
N TRP A 123 4.09 7.16 0.97
CA TRP A 123 2.76 7.47 1.51
C TRP A 123 2.81 7.95 2.96
N ALA A 124 3.60 7.31 3.82
CA ALA A 124 3.75 7.74 5.21
C ALA A 124 4.25 9.19 5.32
N VAL A 125 5.13 9.61 4.40
CA VAL A 125 5.58 11.01 4.29
C VAL A 125 4.45 11.92 3.79
N LEU A 126 3.68 11.51 2.78
CA LEU A 126 2.57 12.31 2.23
C LEU A 126 1.42 12.50 3.23
N ASP A 127 1.08 11.47 4.01
CA ASP A 127 0.09 11.58 5.10
C ASP A 127 0.60 12.50 6.22
N GLY A 128 1.92 12.51 6.48
CA GLY A 128 2.56 13.49 7.36
C GLY A 128 2.55 14.94 6.82
N VAL A 129 2.28 15.12 5.51
CA VAL A 129 2.21 16.42 4.82
C VAL A 129 0.76 16.88 4.59
N GLN A 130 -0.26 16.04 4.82
CA GLN A 130 -1.66 16.44 4.63
C GLN A 130 -2.29 17.19 5.83
N ILE A 131 -2.17 18.52 5.77
CA ILE A 131 -3.21 19.56 5.92
C ILE A 131 -4.01 19.60 7.24
N GLY A 132 -3.41 20.23 8.27
CA GLY A 132 -4.19 20.90 9.31
C GLY A 132 -4.89 22.15 8.75
N PRO A 133 -6.07 22.54 9.27
CA PRO A 133 -6.69 23.80 8.88
C PRO A 133 -5.93 24.96 9.55
N GLU A 134 -5.38 25.87 8.76
CA GLU A 134 -5.30 27.28 9.15
C GLU A 134 -6.55 28.00 8.64
#